data_AF-A0A1H8AZE1-F1
#
_entry.id   AF-A0A1H8AZE1-F1
#
_cell.length_a   1.000
_cell.length_b   1.000
_cell.length_c   1.000
_cell.angle_alpha   90.00
_cell.angle_beta   90.00
_cell.angle_gamma   90.00
#
_symmetry.space_group_name_H-M   'P 1'
#
loop_
_entity.id
_entity.type
_entity.pdbx_description
1 polymer ?
#
loop_
_entity_poly.entity_id
_entity_poly.type
_entity_poly.pdbx_seq_one_letter_code
_entity_poly.pdbx_strand_id
1 'polypeptide(L)'
;MIRLCAVCSNPFDCPPSDKTVTCSKKCSRIHKSRTHKGKRNKWSEAARQRLSNKGVTDNLKKGSIAAQNSPNSGRFETNVNAKEWVLVNPCGKIYKVRNLKNWARNNCHLFDKETSEESATQIASGIRAVKQVLNGNRKDTSPQYMGWTLKM
;
A
#
# COMPACT_ATOMS: atom_id res chain seq x y z
N MET A 1 29.64 -27.71 19.19
CA MET A 1 30.03 -27.12 20.50
C MET A 1 28.76 -26.67 21.19
N ILE A 2 28.63 -26.91 22.49
CA ILE A 2 27.41 -26.53 23.23
C ILE A 2 27.46 -25.03 23.53
N ARG A 3 26.42 -24.30 23.11
CA ARG A 3 26.20 -22.87 23.42
C ARG A 3 24.89 -22.69 24.19
N LEU A 4 24.77 -21.59 24.94
CA LEU A 4 23.53 -21.24 25.64
C LEU A 4 22.68 -20.29 24.78
N CYS A 5 21.38 -20.51 24.76
CA CYS A 5 20.46 -19.69 23.98
C CYS A 5 20.28 -18.28 24.58
N ALA A 6 20.45 -17.23 23.76
CA ALA A 6 20.26 -15.82 24.17
C ALA A 6 18.80 -15.41 24.53
N VAL A 7 17.85 -16.35 24.58
CA VAL A 7 16.43 -16.08 24.89
C VAL A 7 15.93 -16.93 26.05
N CYS A 8 16.21 -18.23 26.06
CA CYS A 8 15.75 -19.16 27.10
C CYS A 8 16.88 -19.82 27.90
N SER A 9 18.14 -19.49 27.60
CA SER A 9 19.34 -20.03 28.26
C SER A 9 19.56 -21.55 28.14
N ASN A 10 18.70 -22.29 27.42
CA ASN A 10 18.91 -23.72 27.20
C ASN A 10 20.19 -23.99 26.38
N PRO A 11 20.95 -25.06 26.71
CA PRO A 11 22.06 -25.51 25.90
C PRO A 11 21.57 -26.04 24.56
N PHE A 12 22.32 -25.77 23.49
CA PHE A 12 22.08 -26.31 22.17
C PHE A 12 23.41 -26.54 21.44
N ASP A 13 23.45 -27.53 20.56
CA ASP A 13 24.64 -27.79 19.75
C ASP A 13 24.69 -26.85 18.53
N CYS A 14 25.88 -26.34 18.26
CA CYS A 14 26.16 -25.41 17.18
C CYS A 14 27.60 -25.63 16.70
N PRO A 15 27.85 -25.75 15.37
CA PRO A 15 29.21 -25.79 14.85
C PRO A 15 29.99 -24.52 15.19
N PRO A 16 31.33 -24.59 15.40
CA PRO A 16 32.14 -23.40 15.72
C PRO A 16 32.05 -22.28 14.67
N SER A 17 31.88 -22.63 13.39
CA SER A 17 31.75 -21.68 12.27
C SER A 17 30.39 -20.98 12.20
N ASP A 18 29.35 -21.56 12.81
CA ASP A 18 28.01 -21.00 12.79
C ASP A 18 27.90 -19.88 13.84
N LYS A 19 27.25 -18.77 13.47
CA LYS A 19 27.02 -17.59 14.34
C LYS A 19 25.67 -17.64 15.06
N THR A 20 24.99 -18.78 15.01
CA THR A 20 23.70 -18.97 15.66
C THR A 20 23.82 -18.86 17.18
N VAL A 21 22.95 -18.01 17.76
CA VAL A 21 22.89 -17.69 19.20
C VAL A 21 21.58 -18.15 19.87
N THR A 22 20.71 -18.84 19.14
CA THR A 22 19.41 -19.31 19.64
C THR A 22 19.16 -20.77 19.31
N CYS A 23 18.60 -21.52 20.25
CA CYS A 23 18.36 -22.95 20.11
C CYS A 23 17.23 -23.34 19.14
N SER A 24 16.35 -22.41 18.76
CA SER A 24 15.16 -22.71 17.95
C SER A 24 14.67 -21.52 17.14
N LYS A 25 13.84 -21.78 16.11
CA LYS A 25 13.18 -20.74 15.30
C LYS A 25 12.32 -19.79 16.15
N LYS A 26 11.63 -20.31 17.18
CA LYS A 26 10.83 -19.50 18.12
C LYS A 26 11.72 -18.51 18.87
N CYS A 27 12.83 -18.98 19.44
CA CYS A 27 13.80 -18.13 20.12
C CYS A 27 14.46 -17.14 19.15
N SER A 28 14.79 -17.56 17.92
CA SER A 28 15.30 -16.66 16.88
C SER A 28 14.35 -15.50 16.59
N ARG A 29 13.04 -15.76 16.49
CA ARG A 29 12.02 -14.73 16.27
C ARG A 29 11.96 -13.72 17.43
N ILE A 30 11.99 -14.19 18.67
CA ILE A 30 12.01 -13.34 19.87
C ILE A 30 13.31 -12.55 19.95
N HIS A 31 14.44 -13.17 19.65
CA HIS A 31 15.74 -12.52 19.64
C HIS A 31 15.77 -11.39 18.60
N LYS A 32 15.33 -11.66 17.37
CA LYS A 32 15.20 -10.66 16.30
C LYS A 32 14.27 -9.51 16.70
N SER A 33 13.12 -9.80 17.32
CA SER A 33 12.21 -8.73 17.74
C SER A 33 12.83 -7.81 18.79
N ARG A 34 13.60 -8.37 19.74
CA ARG A 34 14.35 -7.59 20.74
C ARG A 34 15.48 -6.79 20.11
N THR A 35 16.31 -7.43 19.27
CA THR A 35 17.52 -6.80 18.73
C THR A 35 17.24 -5.77 17.63
N HIS A 36 16.14 -5.90 16.90
CA HIS A 36 15.72 -4.95 15.86
C HIS A 36 14.72 -3.91 16.36
N LYS A 37 14.22 -4.00 17.61
CA LYS A 37 13.33 -2.99 18.16
C LYS A 37 14.00 -1.62 18.13
N GLY A 38 13.34 -0.64 17.52
CA GLY A 38 13.85 0.74 17.39
C GLY A 38 14.98 0.93 16.38
N LYS A 39 15.49 -0.14 15.73
CA LYS A 39 16.49 -0.02 14.68
C LYS A 39 15.81 0.20 13.34
N ARG A 40 16.25 1.22 12.61
CA ARG A 40 15.87 1.47 11.21
C ARG A 40 17.13 1.35 10.36
N ASN A 41 17.00 0.81 9.16
CA ASN A 41 18.11 0.81 8.19
C ASN A 41 18.42 2.26 7.81
N LYS A 42 19.56 2.79 8.29
CA LYS A 42 20.08 4.08 7.85
C LYS A 42 20.82 3.87 6.53
N TRP A 43 20.13 4.12 5.42
CA TRP A 43 20.76 4.13 4.11
C TRP A 43 21.57 5.40 3.95
N SER A 44 22.86 5.26 3.62
CA SER A 44 23.68 6.40 3.22
C SER A 44 23.17 6.96 1.90
N GLU A 45 23.43 8.24 1.67
CA GLU A 45 23.10 8.90 0.41
C GLU A 45 23.77 8.21 -0.78
N ALA A 46 25.04 7.84 -0.65
CA ALA A 46 25.76 7.04 -1.64
C ALA A 46 25.08 5.70 -1.96
N ALA A 47 24.51 5.02 -0.96
CA ALA A 47 23.78 3.77 -1.18
C ALA A 47 22.46 3.99 -1.92
N ARG A 48 21.73 5.08 -1.61
CA ARG A 48 20.52 5.47 -2.35
C ARG A 48 20.86 5.83 -3.80
N GLN A 49 21.94 6.59 -4.01
CA GLN A 49 22.40 6.98 -5.33
C GLN A 49 22.79 5.75 -6.17
N ARG A 50 23.53 4.80 -5.58
CA ARG A 50 23.89 3.54 -6.26
C ARG A 50 22.65 2.76 -6.69
N LEU A 51 21.61 2.71 -5.85
CA LEU A 51 20.36 2.04 -6.19
C LEU A 51 19.60 2.78 -7.30
N SER A 52 19.55 4.12 -7.23
CA SER A 52 18.95 4.95 -8.28
C SER A 52 19.64 4.74 -9.63
N ASN A 53 20.98 4.75 -9.63
CA ASN A 53 21.80 4.56 -10.83
C ASN A 53 21.67 3.17 -11.45
N LYS A 54 21.35 2.13 -10.65
CA LYS A 54 21.04 0.80 -11.21
C LYS A 54 19.82 0.83 -12.13
N GLY A 55 18.95 1.82 -11.97
CA GLY A 55 17.79 2.01 -12.82
C GLY A 55 16.80 0.86 -12.75
N VAL A 56 15.87 0.86 -13.70
CA VAL A 56 14.88 -0.19 -13.88
C VAL A 56 15.38 -1.15 -14.93
N THR A 57 15.36 -2.45 -14.63
CA THR A 57 15.74 -3.50 -15.58
C THR A 57 14.77 -3.55 -16.78
N ASP A 58 15.24 -3.96 -17.96
CA ASP A 58 14.43 -3.87 -19.18
C ASP A 58 13.18 -4.76 -19.16
N ASN A 59 13.22 -5.89 -18.45
CA ASN A 59 12.04 -6.72 -18.21
C ASN A 59 10.95 -5.96 -17.43
N LEU A 60 11.33 -5.15 -16.44
CA LEU A 60 10.39 -4.34 -15.66
C LEU A 60 9.83 -3.19 -16.51
N LYS A 61 10.64 -2.57 -17.39
CA LYS A 61 10.13 -1.56 -18.34
C LYS A 61 9.07 -2.15 -19.27
N LYS A 62 9.37 -3.29 -19.90
CA LYS A 62 8.43 -4.01 -20.78
C LYS A 62 7.17 -4.44 -20.03
N GLY A 63 7.33 -4.98 -18.82
CA GLY A 63 6.21 -5.34 -17.94
C GLY A 63 5.32 -4.16 -17.58
N SER A 64 5.91 -2.98 -17.31
CA SER A 64 5.16 -1.76 -17.00
C SER A 64 4.27 -1.31 -18.17
N ILE A 65 4.82 -1.28 -19.39
CA ILE A 65 4.06 -0.91 -20.60
C ILE A 65 2.92 -1.92 -20.83
N ALA A 66 3.22 -3.22 -20.74
CA ALA A 66 2.21 -4.27 -20.89
C ALA A 66 1.09 -4.14 -19.83
N ALA A 67 1.45 -3.86 -18.57
CA ALA A 67 0.49 -3.68 -17.49
C ALA A 67 -0.40 -2.44 -17.69
N GLN A 68 0.13 -1.36 -18.26
CA GLN A 68 -0.64 -0.16 -18.58
C GLN A 68 -1.70 -0.41 -19.66
N ASN A 69 -1.34 -1.19 -20.69
CA ASN A 69 -2.21 -1.48 -21.83
C ASN A 69 -3.19 -2.64 -21.60
N SER A 70 -2.90 -3.51 -20.63
CA SER A 70 -3.77 -4.65 -20.32
C SER A 70 -5.11 -4.20 -19.73
N PRO A 71 -6.25 -4.68 -20.25
CA PRO A 71 -7.58 -4.41 -19.68
C PRO A 71 -7.68 -4.76 -18.19
N ASN A 72 -6.95 -5.78 -17.76
CA ASN A 72 -7.05 -6.34 -16.41
C ASN A 72 -6.20 -5.58 -15.38
N SER A 73 -5.19 -4.83 -15.79
CA SER A 73 -4.28 -4.12 -14.86
C SER A 73 -4.18 -2.62 -15.14
N GLY A 74 -4.55 -2.18 -16.34
CA GLY A 74 -4.48 -0.80 -16.79
C GLY A 74 -5.62 0.07 -16.26
N ARG A 75 -5.73 1.27 -16.83
CA ARG A 75 -6.73 2.29 -16.44
C ARG A 75 -8.08 2.01 -17.12
N PHE A 76 -8.66 0.86 -16.83
CA PHE A 76 -9.89 0.39 -17.46
C PHE A 76 -10.94 0.01 -16.41
N GLU A 77 -12.21 0.01 -16.81
CA GLU A 77 -13.33 -0.47 -15.97
C GLU A 77 -13.24 -1.98 -15.70
N THR A 78 -12.56 -2.74 -16.57
CA THR A 78 -12.32 -4.17 -16.48
C THR A 78 -11.13 -4.55 -15.60
N ASN A 79 -10.44 -3.57 -15.00
CA ASN A 79 -9.33 -3.83 -14.10
C ASN A 79 -9.77 -4.79 -12.98
N VAL A 80 -8.96 -5.80 -12.65
CA VAL A 80 -9.30 -6.82 -11.64
C VAL A 80 -9.52 -6.24 -10.24
N ASN A 81 -8.96 -5.07 -9.96
CA ASN A 81 -9.12 -4.36 -8.69
C ASN A 81 -10.26 -3.32 -8.73
N ALA A 82 -10.97 -3.19 -9.85
CA ALA A 82 -12.13 -2.33 -9.97
C ALA A 82 -13.24 -2.83 -9.03
N LYS A 83 -14.00 -1.89 -8.46
CA LYS A 83 -15.07 -2.16 -7.49
C LYS A 83 -16.23 -1.26 -7.82
N GLU A 84 -17.46 -1.74 -7.68
CA GLU A 84 -18.63 -0.92 -7.90
C GLU A 84 -18.87 0.07 -6.75
N TRP A 85 -19.27 1.29 -7.13
CA TRP A 85 -19.57 2.42 -6.25
C TRP A 85 -20.87 3.05 -6.72
N VAL A 86 -21.68 3.48 -5.76
CA VAL A 86 -22.86 4.31 -6.00
C VAL A 86 -22.61 5.64 -5.30
N LEU A 87 -22.20 6.65 -6.07
CA LEU A 87 -21.91 7.99 -5.57
C LEU A 87 -23.18 8.83 -5.61
N VAL A 88 -23.37 9.69 -4.63
CA VAL A 88 -24.44 10.69 -4.61
C VAL A 88 -23.78 12.06 -4.53
N ASN A 89 -24.07 12.92 -5.50
CA ASN A 89 -23.50 14.27 -5.52
C ASN A 89 -24.21 15.19 -4.50
N PRO A 90 -23.70 16.41 -4.26
CA PRO A 90 -24.32 17.35 -3.32
C PRO A 90 -25.78 17.72 -3.65
N CYS A 91 -26.18 17.61 -4.91
CA CYS A 91 -27.54 17.87 -5.38
C CYS A 91 -28.45 16.63 -5.34
N GLY A 92 -27.98 15.48 -4.85
CA GLY A 92 -28.75 14.24 -4.77
C GLY A 92 -28.74 13.35 -6.03
N LYS A 93 -28.01 13.72 -7.09
CA LYS A 93 -27.86 12.92 -8.31
C LYS A 93 -26.97 11.70 -8.06
N ILE A 94 -27.42 10.54 -8.53
CA ILE A 94 -26.77 9.24 -8.33
C ILE A 94 -25.88 8.89 -9.53
N TYR A 95 -24.67 8.40 -9.24
CA TYR A 95 -23.70 7.90 -10.23
C TYR A 95 -23.30 6.47 -9.88
N LYS A 96 -23.49 5.53 -10.81
CA LYS A 96 -23.01 4.15 -10.70
C LYS A 96 -21.65 4.04 -11.40
N VAL A 97 -20.62 3.61 -10.67
CA VAL A 97 -19.22 3.67 -11.11
C VAL A 97 -18.50 2.36 -10.79
N ARG A 98 -17.83 1.72 -11.76
CA ARG A 98 -17.14 0.43 -11.54
C ARG A 98 -15.64 0.59 -11.25
N ASN A 99 -14.98 1.64 -11.72
CA ASN A 99 -13.61 1.95 -11.34
C ASN A 99 -13.52 3.41 -10.88
N LEU A 100 -13.63 3.63 -9.57
CA LEU A 100 -13.65 4.97 -8.97
C LEU A 100 -12.47 5.86 -9.39
N LYS A 101 -11.24 5.32 -9.40
CA LYS A 101 -10.07 6.14 -9.75
C LYS A 101 -10.06 6.45 -11.25
N ASN A 102 -10.48 5.51 -12.08
CA ASN A 102 -10.59 5.73 -13.52
C ASN A 102 -11.67 6.76 -13.85
N TRP A 103 -12.85 6.60 -13.25
CA TRP A 103 -13.95 7.57 -13.36
C TRP A 103 -13.52 8.96 -12.88
N ALA A 104 -12.83 9.06 -11.75
CA ALA A 104 -12.38 10.35 -11.22
C ALA A 104 -11.49 11.12 -12.21
N ARG A 105 -10.62 10.44 -12.98
CA ARG A 105 -9.79 11.10 -14.01
C ARG A 105 -10.61 11.88 -15.03
N ASN A 106 -11.75 11.33 -15.43
CA ASN A 106 -12.62 11.93 -16.43
C ASN A 106 -13.63 12.92 -15.82
N ASN A 107 -13.70 13.00 -14.49
CA ASN A 107 -14.74 13.73 -13.76
C ASN A 107 -14.18 14.66 -12.68
N CYS A 108 -12.90 15.06 -12.78
CA CYS A 108 -12.29 16.01 -11.83
C CYS A 108 -13.06 17.33 -11.73
N HIS A 109 -13.61 17.80 -12.85
CA HIS A 109 -14.42 19.03 -12.92
C HIS A 109 -15.67 18.99 -12.04
N LEU A 110 -16.22 17.80 -11.72
CA LEU A 110 -17.36 17.66 -10.80
C LEU A 110 -17.01 17.93 -9.33
N PHE A 111 -15.71 18.07 -9.04
CA PHE A 111 -15.15 18.38 -7.72
C PHE A 111 -14.39 19.71 -7.75
N ASP A 112 -14.61 20.55 -8.76
CA ASP A 112 -13.90 21.82 -8.94
C ASP A 112 -12.37 21.66 -8.92
N LYS A 113 -11.88 20.55 -9.50
CA LYS A 113 -10.46 20.21 -9.57
C LYS A 113 -9.98 20.16 -11.01
N GLU A 114 -8.72 20.54 -11.20
CA GLU A 114 -8.02 20.38 -12.48
C GLU A 114 -7.92 18.91 -12.88
N THR A 115 -7.93 18.66 -14.19
CA THR A 115 -7.82 17.30 -14.75
C THR A 115 -6.36 16.82 -14.69
N SER A 116 -5.99 16.19 -13.57
CA SER A 116 -4.67 15.62 -13.33
C SER A 116 -4.74 14.28 -12.59
N GLU A 117 -3.66 13.50 -12.60
CA GLU A 117 -3.58 12.23 -11.86
C GLU A 117 -3.60 12.45 -10.35
N GLU A 118 -3.04 13.57 -9.88
CA GLU A 118 -3.05 14.00 -8.49
C GLU A 118 -4.49 14.25 -8.04
N SER A 119 -5.25 15.05 -8.81
CA SER A 119 -6.66 15.33 -8.54
C SER A 119 -7.50 14.04 -8.51
N ALA A 120 -7.35 13.18 -9.51
CA ALA A 120 -8.07 11.90 -9.55
C ALA A 120 -7.72 11.00 -8.35
N THR A 121 -6.46 11.03 -7.92
CA THR A 121 -6.00 10.28 -6.73
C THR A 121 -6.58 10.85 -5.45
N GLN A 122 -6.64 12.18 -5.31
CA GLN A 122 -7.25 12.86 -4.16
C GLN A 122 -8.74 12.55 -4.07
N ILE A 123 -9.47 12.70 -5.17
CA ILE A 123 -10.92 12.40 -5.24
C ILE A 123 -11.18 10.95 -4.84
N ALA A 124 -10.51 10.00 -5.49
CA ALA A 124 -10.71 8.58 -5.19
C ALA A 124 -10.33 8.23 -3.74
N SER A 125 -9.32 8.89 -3.17
CA SER A 125 -8.92 8.69 -1.77
C SER A 125 -9.95 9.28 -0.80
N GLY A 126 -10.46 10.47 -1.08
CA GLY A 126 -11.52 11.12 -0.29
C GLY A 126 -12.79 10.28 -0.23
N ILE A 127 -13.27 9.81 -1.37
CA ILE A 127 -14.46 8.94 -1.45
C ILE A 127 -14.23 7.59 -0.75
N ARG A 128 -13.02 7.01 -0.83
CA ARG A 128 -12.70 5.80 -0.04
C ARG A 128 -12.71 6.08 1.46
N ALA A 129 -12.25 7.26 1.89
CA ALA A 129 -12.30 7.64 3.29
C ALA A 129 -13.75 7.76 3.79
N VAL A 130 -14.65 8.31 2.98
CA VAL A 130 -16.10 8.31 3.26
C VAL A 130 -16.60 6.88 3.51
N LYS A 131 -16.27 5.92 2.63
CA LYS A 131 -16.65 4.51 2.85
C LYS A 131 -16.11 3.93 4.17
N GLN A 132 -14.87 4.26 4.54
CA GLN A 132 -14.29 3.79 5.80
C GLN A 132 -15.01 4.36 7.03
N VAL A 133 -15.45 5.62 6.95
CA VAL A 133 -16.27 6.25 8.00
C VAL A 133 -17.64 5.56 8.08
N LEU A 134 -18.32 5.37 6.96
CA LEU A 134 -19.63 4.69 6.93
C LEU A 134 -19.56 3.25 7.46
N ASN A 135 -18.43 2.57 7.26
CA ASN A 135 -18.18 1.24 7.81
C ASN A 135 -17.76 1.24 9.30
N GLY A 136 -17.59 2.42 9.93
CA GLY A 136 -17.13 2.53 11.32
C GLY A 136 -15.63 2.28 11.53
N ASN A 137 -14.86 2.11 10.45
CA ASN A 137 -13.41 1.87 10.51
C ASN A 137 -12.60 3.14 10.78
N ARG A 138 -13.23 4.32 10.72
CA ARG A 138 -12.61 5.62 10.98
C ARG A 138 -13.59 6.52 11.75
N LYS A 139 -13.13 7.07 12.88
CA LYS A 139 -13.97 7.82 13.83
C LYS A 139 -13.94 9.35 13.66
N ASP A 140 -12.84 9.90 13.14
CA ASP A 140 -12.62 11.37 13.11
C ASP A 140 -12.65 11.95 11.69
N THR A 141 -13.58 11.51 10.85
CA THR A 141 -13.64 12.00 9.45
C THR A 141 -15.07 12.18 9.00
N SER A 142 -15.30 13.23 8.21
CA SER A 142 -16.61 13.56 7.67
C SER A 142 -17.17 12.40 6.85
N PRO A 143 -18.48 12.08 6.96
CA PRO A 143 -19.15 11.07 6.14
C PRO A 143 -19.40 11.54 4.70
N GLN A 144 -18.79 12.65 4.29
CA GLN A 144 -18.87 13.20 2.93
C GLN A 144 -17.51 13.73 2.47
N TYR A 145 -17.34 13.84 1.15
CA TYR A 145 -16.17 14.44 0.53
C TYR A 145 -16.64 15.51 -0.46
N MET A 146 -16.41 16.79 -0.14
CA MET A 146 -16.89 17.92 -0.97
C MET A 146 -18.42 17.86 -1.22
N GLY A 147 -19.19 17.44 -0.20
CA GLY A 147 -20.63 17.22 -0.29
C GLY A 147 -21.06 15.93 -1.01
N TRP A 148 -20.12 15.15 -1.55
CA TRP A 148 -20.41 13.84 -2.13
C TRP A 148 -20.51 12.77 -1.04
N THR A 149 -21.51 11.91 -1.14
CA THR A 149 -21.74 10.78 -0.24
C THR A 149 -21.82 9.47 -1.01
N LEU A 150 -21.92 8.35 -0.28
CA LEU A 150 -22.05 7.01 -0.84
C LEU A 150 -23.41 6.42 -0.47
N LYS A 151 -24.03 5.77 -1.44
CA LYS A 151 -25.15 4.87 -1.19
C LYS A 151 -24.59 3.45 -1.04
N MET A 152 -24.73 2.86 0.14
CA MET A 152 -24.29 1.49 0.42
C MET A 152 -25.31 0.46 -0.07
#